data_AF-A0A7J7K4J4-F1
#
_entry.id   AF-A0A7J7K4J4-F1
#
_cell.length_a   1.000
_cell.length_b   1.000
_cell.length_c   1.000
_cell.angle_alpha   90.00
_cell.angle_beta   90.00
_cell.angle_gamma   90.00
#
_symmetry.space_group_name_H-M   'P 1'
#
loop_
_entity.id
_entity.type
_entity.pdbx_description
1 polymer ?
#
loop_
_entity_poly.entity_id
_entity_poly.type
_entity_poly.pdbx_seq_one_letter_code
_entity_poly.pdbx_strand_id
1 'polypeptide(L)'
;MLQLGTLHYVYPGANGTRFDHSLGVYHLAGKVVKFLKEHQPELNISEEDCLCVELAGLCHDLGHGPFSNFFEKLLVPALNPNNGRRWKHTDTSLQILDLIYKTDEHK
;
A
#
# COMPACT_ATOMS: atom_id res chain seq x y z
N MET A 1 4.40 4.08 9.63
CA MET A 1 3.16 4.45 10.38
C MET A 1 2.57 3.21 11.03
N LEU A 2 1.92 3.35 12.19
CA LEU A 2 1.22 2.24 12.85
C LEU A 2 0.04 1.77 11.99
N GLN A 3 -0.10 0.46 11.82
CA GLN A 3 -1.16 -0.16 11.02
C GLN A 3 -2.54 0.26 11.54
N LEU A 4 -2.72 0.23 12.86
CA LEU A 4 -3.99 0.49 13.53
C LEU A 4 -4.09 1.89 14.15
N GLY A 5 -3.13 2.78 13.87
CA GLY A 5 -3.15 4.18 14.29
C GLY A 5 -3.33 4.36 15.80
N THR A 6 -4.40 5.03 16.20
CA THR A 6 -4.68 5.35 17.62
C THR A 6 -5.07 4.13 18.45
N LEU A 7 -5.40 2.99 17.84
CA LEU A 7 -5.78 1.78 18.57
C LEU A 7 -4.63 1.25 19.44
N HIS A 8 -3.39 1.58 19.10
CA HIS A 8 -2.20 1.34 19.92
C HIS A 8 -2.33 1.91 21.35
N TYR A 9 -3.04 3.03 21.54
CA TYR A 9 -3.26 3.62 22.86
C TYR A 9 -4.27 2.85 23.73
N VAL A 10 -5.07 1.98 23.12
CA VAL A 10 -6.04 1.11 23.83
C VAL A 10 -5.49 -0.31 23.95
N TYR A 11 -4.74 -0.77 22.95
CA TYR A 11 -4.14 -2.09 22.87
C TYR A 11 -2.62 -1.97 22.68
N PRO A 12 -1.81 -2.03 23.76
CA PRO A 12 -0.35 -1.86 23.69
C PRO A 12 0.37 -2.89 22.80
N GLY A 13 -0.29 -4.00 22.45
CA GLY A 13 0.23 -4.98 21.49
C GLY A 13 0.07 -4.60 20.02
N ALA A 14 -0.71 -3.56 19.69
CA ALA A 14 -0.96 -3.11 18.33
C ALA A 14 0.19 -2.25 17.77
N ASN A 15 1.41 -2.79 17.82
CA ASN A 15 2.65 -2.11 17.45
C ASN A 15 3.03 -2.29 15.97
N GLY A 16 2.30 -3.16 15.27
CA GLY A 16 2.57 -3.47 13.86
C GLY A 16 2.55 -2.22 13.00
N THR A 17 3.53 -2.09 12.11
CA THR A 17 3.64 -0.95 11.20
C THR A 17 3.17 -1.31 9.79
N ARG A 18 2.81 -0.28 9.01
CA ARG A 18 2.51 -0.39 7.58
C ARG A 18 3.70 -0.92 6.78
N PHE A 19 4.92 -0.72 7.25
CA PHE A 19 6.12 -1.25 6.62
C PHE A 19 6.15 -2.78 6.71
N ASP A 20 5.99 -3.32 7.92
CA ASP A 20 5.95 -4.77 8.14
C ASP A 20 4.78 -5.41 7.37
N HIS A 21 3.63 -4.73 7.37
CA HIS A 21 2.47 -5.15 6.59
C HIS A 21 2.77 -5.21 5.08
N SER A 22 3.36 -4.14 4.52
CA SER A 22 3.65 -4.06 3.08
C SER A 22 4.67 -5.11 2.64
N LEU A 23 5.68 -5.41 3.47
CA LEU A 23 6.61 -6.51 3.24
C LEU A 23 5.92 -7.88 3.26
N GLY A 24 4.99 -8.09 4.19
CA GLY A 24 4.18 -9.30 4.24
C GLY A 24 3.31 -9.47 2.99
N VAL A 25 2.68 -8.38 2.52
CA VAL A 25 1.86 -8.39 1.30
C VAL A 25 2.73 -8.64 0.06
N TYR A 26 3.89 -7.99 -0.08
CA TYR A 26 4.88 -8.27 -1.12
C TYR A 26 5.20 -9.77 -1.20
N HIS A 27 5.54 -10.38 -0.05
CA HIS A 27 5.92 -11.78 0.01
C HIS A 27 4.77 -12.72 -0.37
N LEU A 28 3.57 -12.48 0.15
CA LEU A 28 2.40 -13.30 -0.16
C LEU A 28 1.95 -13.15 -1.61
N ALA A 29 1.96 -11.93 -2.16
CA ALA A 29 1.64 -11.65 -3.56
C ALA A 29 2.59 -12.43 -4.48
N GLY A 30 3.90 -12.40 -4.20
CA GLY A 30 4.91 -13.17 -4.92
C GLY A 30 4.68 -14.68 -4.87
N LYS A 31 4.33 -15.22 -3.70
CA LYS A 31 4.02 -16.65 -3.57
C LYS A 31 2.81 -17.05 -4.40
N VAL A 32 1.75 -16.24 -4.41
CA VAL A 32 0.53 -16.53 -5.17
C VAL A 32 0.79 -16.49 -6.67
N VAL A 33 1.44 -15.44 -7.18
CA VAL A 33 1.68 -15.32 -8.64
C VAL A 33 2.63 -16.40 -9.16
N LYS A 34 3.67 -16.76 -8.39
CA LYS A 34 4.57 -17.87 -8.73
C LYS A 34 3.86 -19.21 -8.71
N PHE A 35 2.99 -19.44 -7.73
CA PHE A 35 2.16 -20.64 -7.70
C PHE A 35 1.27 -20.76 -8.94
N LEU A 36 0.58 -19.68 -9.32
CA LEU A 36 -0.26 -19.66 -10.54
C LEU A 36 0.58 -19.90 -11.80
N LYS A 37 1.74 -19.27 -11.89
CA LYS A 37 2.68 -19.45 -13.01
C LYS A 37 3.11 -20.92 -13.16
N GLU A 38 3.44 -21.59 -12.06
CA GLU A 38 3.88 -22.98 -12.05
C GLU A 38 2.74 -23.97 -12.40
N HIS A 39 1.52 -23.69 -11.92
CA HIS A 39 0.41 -24.65 -12.01
C HIS A 39 -0.54 -24.40 -13.18
N GLN A 40 -0.46 -23.23 -13.82
CA GLN A 40 -1.31 -22.84 -14.95
C GLN A 40 -0.47 -22.20 -16.06
N PRO A 41 0.41 -22.98 -16.72
CA PRO A 41 1.31 -22.46 -17.77
C PRO A 41 0.55 -21.82 -18.94
N GLU A 42 -0.72 -22.19 -19.16
CA GLU A 42 -1.60 -21.59 -20.17
C GLU A 42 -1.88 -20.10 -19.93
N LEU A 43 -1.68 -19.60 -18.71
CA LEU A 43 -1.81 -18.18 -18.39
C LEU A 43 -0.62 -17.35 -18.90
N ASN A 44 0.47 -17.98 -19.33
CA ASN A 44 1.67 -17.33 -19.87
C ASN A 44 2.24 -16.20 -18.97
N ILE A 45 2.21 -16.41 -17.65
CA ILE A 45 2.71 -15.43 -16.67
C ILE A 45 4.23 -15.30 -16.81
N SER A 46 4.70 -14.09 -17.14
CA SER A 46 6.12 -13.79 -17.29
C SER A 46 6.79 -13.53 -15.93
N GLU A 47 8.13 -13.46 -15.91
CA GLU A 47 8.83 -12.96 -14.71
C GLU A 47 8.54 -11.49 -14.42
N GLU A 48 8.28 -10.70 -15.46
CA GLU A 48 7.93 -9.29 -15.34
C GLU A 48 6.56 -9.10 -14.67
N ASP A 49 5.57 -9.95 -15.01
CA ASP A 49 4.28 -9.97 -14.33
C ASP A 49 4.41 -10.31 -12.84
N CYS A 50 5.25 -11.30 -12.51
CA CYS A 50 5.53 -11.66 -11.12
C CYS A 50 6.11 -10.47 -10.35
N LEU A 51 7.10 -9.78 -10.93
CA LEU A 51 7.73 -8.62 -10.32
C LEU A 51 6.72 -7.46 -10.17
N CYS A 52 5.89 -7.21 -11.18
CA CYS A 52 4.84 -6.19 -11.11
C CYS A 52 3.85 -6.45 -9.97
N VAL A 53 3.40 -7.70 -9.80
CA VAL A 53 2.46 -8.10 -8.73
C VAL A 53 3.10 -7.95 -7.36
N GLU A 54 4.36 -8.37 -7.21
CA GLU A 54 5.13 -8.21 -5.98
C GLU A 54 5.27 -6.72 -5.61
N LEU A 55 5.73 -5.89 -6.55
CA LEU A 55 5.90 -4.44 -6.34
C LEU A 55 4.57 -3.74 -6.06
N ALA A 56 3.48 -4.14 -6.72
CA ALA A 56 2.14 -3.63 -6.43
C ALA A 56 1.74 -3.95 -4.98
N GLY A 57 2.00 -5.16 -4.51
CA GLY A 57 1.79 -5.55 -3.11
C GLY A 57 2.61 -4.73 -2.12
N LEU A 58 3.87 -4.47 -2.44
CA LEU A 58 4.75 -3.63 -1.62
C LEU A 58 4.28 -2.17 -1.54
N CYS A 59 3.79 -1.63 -2.66
CA CYS A 59 3.53 -0.20 -2.79
C CYS A 59 2.08 0.20 -2.48
N HIS A 60 1.17 -0.77 -2.29
CA HIS A 60 -0.27 -0.48 -2.18
C HIS A 60 -0.63 0.52 -1.06
N ASP A 61 0.14 0.51 0.03
CA ASP A 61 -0.12 1.26 1.26
C ASP A 61 0.78 2.50 1.45
N LEU A 62 1.57 2.89 0.43
CA LEU A 62 2.48 4.05 0.50
C LEU A 62 1.77 5.37 0.83
N GLY A 63 0.54 5.53 0.33
CA GLY A 63 -0.25 6.75 0.43
C GLY A 63 -0.98 6.96 1.74
N HIS A 64 -0.83 6.06 2.73
CA HIS A 64 -1.49 6.27 4.02
C HIS A 64 -0.99 7.55 4.71
N GLY A 65 -1.92 8.38 5.19
CA GLY A 65 -1.59 9.56 5.99
C GLY A 65 -1.45 9.26 7.49
N PRO A 66 -0.99 10.23 8.29
CA PRO A 66 -0.79 10.08 9.74
C PRO A 66 -2.02 9.52 10.47
N PHE A 67 -1.84 8.53 11.35
CA PHE A 67 -2.94 7.81 12.01
C PHE A 67 -3.80 6.92 11.07
N SER A 68 -3.28 6.57 9.89
CA SER A 68 -3.88 5.58 8.97
C SER A 68 -5.32 5.96 8.58
N ASN A 69 -6.30 5.09 8.86
CA ASN A 69 -7.70 5.30 8.48
C ASN A 69 -8.33 6.53 9.15
N PHE A 70 -7.81 6.97 10.29
CA PHE A 70 -8.30 8.18 10.96
C PHE A 70 -8.06 9.42 10.08
N PHE A 71 -6.92 9.49 9.40
CA PHE A 71 -6.59 10.57 8.47
C PHE A 71 -7.64 10.70 7.37
N GLU A 72 -7.89 9.58 6.68
CA GLU A 72 -8.78 9.51 5.53
C GLU A 72 -10.23 9.77 5.91
N LYS A 73 -10.71 9.11 6.97
CA LYS A 73 -12.14 9.02 7.26
C LYS A 73 -12.66 10.15 8.14
N LEU A 74 -11.79 10.80 8.92
CA LEU A 74 -12.20 11.80 9.91
C LEU A 74 -11.49 13.14 9.68
N LEU A 75 -10.17 13.14 9.59
CA LEU A 75 -9.41 14.39 9.56
C LEU A 75 -9.60 15.15 8.24
N VAL A 76 -9.43 14.49 7.09
CA VAL A 76 -9.57 15.14 5.78
C VAL A 76 -10.98 15.70 5.56
N PRO A 77 -12.07 14.95 5.83
CA PRO A 77 -13.43 15.50 5.73
C PRO A 77 -13.69 16.67 6.67
N ALA A 78 -13.15 16.64 7.89
CA ALA A 78 -13.32 17.73 8.86
C ALA A 78 -12.59 19.01 8.44
N LEU A 79 -11.41 18.90 7.82
CA LEU A 79 -10.62 20.03 7.36
C LEU A 79 -11.11 20.63 6.04
N ASN A 80 -11.81 19.85 5.21
CA ASN A 80 -12.31 20.28 3.90
C ASN A 80 -13.78 19.86 3.70
N PRO A 81 -14.73 20.40 4.49
CA PRO A 81 -16.13 19.96 4.46
C PRO A 81 -16.85 20.27 3.14
N ASN A 82 -16.39 21.27 2.39
CA ASN A 82 -16.98 21.69 1.11
C ASN A 82 -16.31 21.04 -0.10
N ASN A 83 -15.25 20.25 0.10
CA ASN A 83 -14.57 19.59 -0.99
C ASN A 83 -15.25 18.25 -1.29
N GLY A 84 -16.00 18.19 -2.39
CA GLY A 84 -16.69 16.95 -2.81
C GLY A 84 -15.75 15.80 -3.19
N ARG A 85 -14.43 16.04 -3.27
CA ARG A 85 -13.44 14.98 -3.50
C ARG A 85 -13.09 14.27 -2.20
N ARG A 86 -13.49 13.00 -2.12
CA ARG A 86 -12.98 12.06 -1.11
C ARG A 86 -11.53 11.73 -1.41
N TRP A 87 -10.63 12.06 -0.48
CA TRP A 87 -9.26 11.60 -0.51
C TRP A 87 -9.22 10.10 -0.20
N LYS A 88 -8.38 9.36 -0.91
CA LYS A 88 -8.13 7.93 -0.67
C LYS A 88 -6.63 7.72 -0.61
N HIS A 89 -6.19 6.90 0.35
CA HIS A 89 -4.79 6.51 0.43
C HIS A 89 -4.31 5.82 -0.85
N THR A 90 -5.16 5.04 -1.53
CA THR A 90 -4.81 4.37 -2.81
C THR A 90 -4.37 5.34 -3.90
N ASP A 91 -5.08 6.46 -4.05
CA ASP A 91 -4.78 7.46 -5.08
C ASP A 91 -3.46 8.17 -4.75
N THR A 92 -3.19 8.36 -3.46
CA THR A 92 -1.93 8.93 -2.97
C THR A 92 -0.78 7.93 -3.08
N SER A 93 -1.02 6.62 -2.92
CA SER A 93 -0.01 5.58 -3.11
C SER A 93 0.53 5.62 -4.54
N LEU A 94 -0.34 5.80 -5.53
CA LEU A 94 0.06 5.97 -6.93
C LEU A 94 0.87 7.25 -7.16
N GLN A 95 0.46 8.37 -6.56
CA GLN A 95 1.20 9.64 -6.66
C GLN A 95 2.59 9.55 -6.04
N ILE A 96 2.73 8.89 -4.89
CA ILE A 96 4.01 8.67 -4.23
C ILE A 96 4.88 7.73 -5.06
N LEU A 97 4.30 6.67 -5.64
CA LEU A 97 5.04 5.76 -6.52
C LEU A 97 5.61 6.48 -7.74
N ASP A 98 4.80 7.32 -8.40
CA ASP A 98 5.25 8.15 -9.53
C ASP A 98 6.34 9.15 -9.13
N LEU A 99 6.24 9.74 -7.93
CA LEU A 99 7.29 10.61 -7.38
C LEU A 99 8.59 9.84 -7.14
N ILE A 100 8.52 8.64 -6.55
CA ILE A 100 9.70 7.78 -6.30
C ILE A 100 10.38 7.45 -7.63
N TYR A 101 9.60 7.04 -8.63
CA TYR A 101 10.13 6.72 -9.96
C TYR A 101 10.86 7.90 -10.60
N LYS A 102 10.22 9.09 -10.60
CA LYS A 102 10.80 10.31 -11.17
C LYS A 102 12.03 10.83 -10.42
N THR A 103 12.09 10.63 -9.10
CA THR A 103 13.26 11.06 -8.31
C THR A 103 14.46 10.14 -8.48
N ASP A 104 14.25 8.90 -8.90
CA ASP A 104 15.32 7.96 -9.20
C ASP A 104 15.91 8.16 -10.62
N GLU A 105 15.08 8.53 -11.62
CA GLU A 105 15.56 8.87 -12.98
C GLU A 105 16.43 10.15 -13.05
N HIS A 106 16.48 10.94 -11.98
CA HIS A 106 17.28 12.16 -11.88
C HIS A 106 18.58 11.99 -11.07
N LYS A 107 19.00 10.74 -10.83
CA LYS A 107 20.32 10.38 -10.28
C LYS A 107 21.16 9.62 -11.30
#